data_AF-A0A2M9L3W1-F1
#
_entry.id   AF-A0A2M9L3W1-F1
#
_cell.length_a   1.000
_cell.length_b   1.000
_cell.length_c   1.000
_cell.angle_alpha   90.00
_cell.angle_beta   90.00
_cell.angle_gamma   90.00
#
_symmetry.space_group_name_H-M   'P 1'
#
loop_
_entity.id
_entity.type
_entity.pdbx_description
1 polymer ?
#
loop_
_entity_poly.entity_id
_entity_poly.type
_entity_poly.pdbx_seq_one_letter_code
_entity_poly.pdbx_strand_id
1 'polypeptide(L)'
;MTTIRTTHRIEVSAPAAAVYRVVADVTSWPLYFPPTVRAELVSGDDRTQVIRIWALANGELRTWTSARTLDEAALTVEFEQTTPRDPVAAMGGAWRITGRPDGTCTVELDHHYRAVGDTPENRARIASAVDANSTSELAALKAAVERTAEEPELLVAFEDSDTFAGSVEDAYEFVRDLAKWPERIPHVLRMEVREEVPGLQSMEMDTRSPDGSVHTTRSGRVCLAPTLIAYKQTRLPGVLAAHTGEWAFEAAGDGLVTVTSRHRVVIDPGKLASLPQPPGTLADARAAVRAALGANSRATIAVARQYTENLHRDPTTHESEGGTAVSELTFDQLRGFLLRAVGEEDSTDLSADDLDAELSALGFDSLAVIDVTSKLEQHFGIKLPEESTAEATTPRGLLDLVNGVLATSA
;
A
#
# COMPACT_ATOMS: atom_id res chain seq x y z
N MET A 1 3.75 -31.17 -28.00
CA MET A 1 4.08 -30.50 -26.73
C MET A 1 4.10 -31.54 -25.64
N THR A 2 5.25 -31.70 -25.00
CA THR A 2 5.48 -32.68 -23.94
C THR A 2 4.89 -32.18 -22.62
N THR A 3 4.08 -33.01 -21.95
CA THR A 3 3.64 -32.73 -20.57
C THR A 3 4.73 -33.20 -19.61
N ILE A 4 5.29 -32.26 -18.84
CA ILE A 4 6.23 -32.57 -17.76
C ILE A 4 5.44 -32.70 -16.46
N ARG A 5 5.87 -33.62 -15.59
CA ARG A 5 5.34 -33.80 -14.25
C ARG A 5 6.46 -33.71 -13.22
N THR A 6 6.20 -33.06 -12.10
CA THR A 6 7.12 -32.99 -10.95
C THR A 6 6.33 -33.07 -9.66
N THR A 7 6.97 -33.60 -8.63
CA THR A 7 6.39 -33.74 -7.28
C THR A 7 7.38 -33.21 -6.27
N HIS A 8 6.91 -32.34 -5.39
CA HIS A 8 7.64 -31.86 -4.22
C HIS A 8 6.96 -32.39 -2.96
N ARG A 9 7.75 -32.68 -1.94
CA ARG A 9 7.26 -33.27 -0.70
C ARG A 9 7.92 -32.64 0.52
N ILE A 10 7.15 -32.47 1.59
CA ILE A 10 7.67 -32.07 2.90
C ILE A 10 6.93 -32.82 4.02
N GLU A 11 7.65 -33.08 5.12
CA GLU A 11 7.05 -33.60 6.36
C GLU A 11 6.65 -32.42 7.27
N VAL A 12 5.48 -32.50 7.87
CA VAL A 12 4.88 -31.43 8.67
C VAL A 12 4.43 -31.99 10.02
N SER A 13 4.88 -31.34 11.10
CA SER A 13 4.55 -31.64 12.49
C SER A 13 3.21 -31.03 12.89
N ALA A 14 2.17 -31.30 12.10
CA ALA A 14 0.80 -30.86 12.36
C ALA A 14 -0.21 -31.89 11.83
N PRO A 15 -1.44 -31.94 12.38
CA PRO A 15 -2.49 -32.82 11.88
C PRO A 15 -2.82 -32.53 10.41
N ALA A 16 -2.99 -33.58 9.61
CA ALA A 16 -3.29 -33.47 8.17
C ALA A 16 -4.50 -32.56 7.86
N ALA A 17 -5.53 -32.61 8.69
CA ALA A 17 -6.71 -31.75 8.55
C ALA A 17 -6.41 -30.26 8.76
N ALA A 18 -5.46 -29.91 9.63
CA ALA A 18 -5.05 -28.52 9.82
C ALA A 18 -4.32 -27.98 8.58
N VAL A 19 -3.46 -28.81 7.98
CA VAL A 19 -2.79 -28.48 6.71
C VAL A 19 -3.79 -28.32 5.58
N TYR A 20 -4.72 -29.26 5.45
CA TYR A 20 -5.77 -29.20 4.42
C TYR A 20 -6.58 -27.90 4.51
N ARG A 21 -6.96 -27.45 5.71
CA ARG A 21 -7.69 -26.19 5.90
C ARG A 21 -6.95 -24.98 5.34
N VAL A 22 -5.63 -24.89 5.53
CA VAL A 22 -4.83 -23.78 4.97
C VAL A 22 -4.77 -23.84 3.44
N VAL A 23 -4.63 -25.03 2.87
CA VAL A 23 -4.64 -25.21 1.40
C VAL A 23 -6.03 -24.91 0.82
N ALA A 24 -7.10 -25.31 1.51
CA ALA A 24 -8.47 -25.09 1.08
C ALA A 24 -8.90 -23.62 1.22
N ASP A 25 -8.54 -22.93 2.31
CA ASP A 25 -8.96 -21.55 2.57
C ASP A 25 -8.05 -20.51 1.90
N VAL A 26 -8.43 -20.10 0.69
CA VAL A 26 -7.70 -19.08 -0.10
C VAL A 26 -7.67 -17.71 0.55
N THR A 27 -8.63 -17.39 1.42
CA THR A 27 -8.70 -16.08 2.07
C THR A 27 -7.56 -15.88 3.08
N SER A 28 -6.98 -16.99 3.55
CA SER A 28 -5.84 -17.00 4.46
C SER A 28 -4.49 -16.96 3.73
N TRP A 29 -4.45 -17.26 2.43
CA TRP A 29 -3.22 -17.39 1.67
C TRP A 29 -2.31 -16.16 1.70
N PRO A 30 -2.82 -14.91 1.65
CA PRO A 30 -1.97 -13.74 1.77
C PRO A 30 -1.16 -13.69 3.07
N LEU A 31 -1.65 -14.32 4.14
CA LEU A 31 -0.96 -14.37 5.42
C LEU A 31 0.15 -15.42 5.43
N TYR A 32 -0.06 -16.56 4.76
CA TYR A 32 0.80 -17.74 4.89
C TYR A 32 1.73 -17.98 3.72
N PHE A 33 1.31 -17.67 2.49
CA PHE A 33 2.12 -17.87 1.30
C PHE A 33 2.82 -16.56 0.93
N PRO A 34 4.15 -16.44 1.09
CA PRO A 34 4.90 -15.20 0.85
C PRO A 34 4.58 -14.48 -0.47
N PRO A 35 4.47 -15.15 -1.63
CA PRO A 35 4.20 -14.44 -2.88
C PRO A 35 2.76 -13.92 -2.98
N THR A 36 1.78 -14.57 -2.34
CA THR A 36 0.36 -14.21 -2.47
C THR A 36 0.06 -12.90 -1.78
N VAL A 37 -0.43 -11.92 -2.53
CA VAL A 37 -0.89 -10.60 -2.05
C VAL A 37 -2.39 -10.63 -1.77
N ARG A 38 -3.16 -11.29 -2.63
CA ARG A 38 -4.60 -11.51 -2.48
C ARG A 38 -4.99 -12.82 -3.14
N ALA A 39 -5.96 -13.53 -2.59
CA ALA A 39 -6.65 -14.60 -3.29
C ALA A 39 -8.12 -14.60 -2.88
N GLU A 40 -9.01 -14.89 -3.82
CA GLU A 40 -10.45 -14.89 -3.57
C GLU A 40 -11.17 -15.97 -4.37
N LEU A 41 -12.30 -16.42 -3.84
CA LEU A 41 -13.25 -17.28 -4.53
C LEU A 41 -14.04 -16.42 -5.53
N VAL A 42 -13.97 -16.77 -6.81
CA VAL A 42 -14.72 -16.10 -7.89
C VAL A 42 -16.09 -16.73 -8.07
N SER A 43 -16.15 -18.06 -8.06
CA SER A 43 -17.39 -18.83 -8.21
C SER A 43 -17.17 -20.25 -7.74
N GLY A 44 -18.25 -20.96 -7.37
CA GLY A 44 -18.20 -22.38 -7.05
C GLY A 44 -18.95 -22.72 -5.78
N ASP A 45 -18.73 -23.93 -5.30
CA ASP A 45 -19.27 -24.49 -4.07
C ASP A 45 -18.13 -25.10 -3.22
N ASP A 46 -18.46 -25.91 -2.23
CA ASP A 46 -17.47 -26.51 -1.33
C ASP A 46 -16.54 -27.53 -2.02
N ARG A 47 -16.91 -28.03 -3.20
CA ARG A 47 -16.16 -29.08 -3.93
C ARG A 47 -15.48 -28.55 -5.18
N THR A 48 -16.12 -27.67 -5.94
CA THR A 48 -15.60 -27.17 -7.21
C THR A 48 -15.58 -25.66 -7.21
N GLN A 49 -14.41 -25.08 -7.43
CA GLN A 49 -14.19 -23.66 -7.24
C GLN A 49 -13.33 -23.08 -8.35
N VAL A 50 -13.63 -21.84 -8.72
CA VAL A 50 -12.74 -20.98 -9.49
C VAL A 50 -12.26 -19.89 -8.55
N ILE A 51 -10.94 -19.78 -8.41
CA ILE A 51 -10.30 -18.77 -7.57
C ILE A 51 -9.49 -17.83 -8.44
N ARG A 52 -9.33 -16.59 -7.97
CA ARG A 52 -8.39 -15.63 -8.55
C ARG A 52 -7.29 -15.37 -7.54
N ILE A 53 -6.06 -15.35 -8.03
CA ILE A 53 -4.86 -15.16 -7.21
C ILE A 53 -4.12 -13.95 -7.76
N TRP A 54 -3.61 -13.13 -6.85
CA TRP A 54 -2.65 -12.07 -7.12
C TRP A 54 -1.41 -12.34 -6.30
N ALA A 55 -0.27 -12.48 -6.97
CA ALA A 55 0.97 -12.83 -6.31
C ALA A 55 2.18 -12.23 -7.01
N LEU A 56 3.26 -12.09 -6.26
CA LEU A 56 4.56 -11.72 -6.78
C LEU A 56 5.21 -12.94 -7.44
N ALA A 57 5.53 -12.81 -8.72
CA ALA A 57 6.28 -13.79 -9.48
C ALA A 57 7.48 -13.10 -10.13
N ASN A 58 8.70 -13.53 -9.79
CA ASN A 58 9.95 -12.90 -10.23
C ASN A 58 10.04 -11.39 -9.93
N GLY A 59 9.46 -10.95 -8.81
CA GLY A 59 9.44 -9.54 -8.39
C GLY A 59 8.34 -8.70 -9.02
N GLU A 60 7.54 -9.25 -9.93
CA GLU A 60 6.41 -8.57 -10.57
C GLU A 60 5.08 -9.07 -10.00
N LEU A 61 4.13 -8.16 -9.77
CA LEU A 61 2.80 -8.50 -9.31
C LEU A 61 1.95 -8.97 -10.49
N ARG A 62 1.41 -10.19 -10.40
CA ARG A 62 0.65 -10.83 -11.47
C ARG A 62 -0.67 -11.39 -10.96
N THR A 63 -1.59 -11.67 -11.88
CA THR A 63 -2.87 -12.31 -11.58
C THR A 63 -3.25 -13.39 -12.57
N TRP A 64 -3.89 -14.44 -12.06
CA TRP A 64 -4.45 -15.54 -12.83
C TRP A 64 -5.65 -16.16 -12.13
N THR A 65 -6.43 -16.93 -12.90
CA THR A 65 -7.57 -17.71 -12.39
C THR A 65 -7.25 -19.19 -12.42
N SER A 66 -7.56 -19.89 -11.32
CA SER A 66 -7.33 -21.32 -11.15
C SER A 66 -8.66 -22.01 -10.86
N ALA A 67 -9.00 -23.03 -11.64
CA ALA A 67 -10.09 -23.94 -11.31
C ALA A 67 -9.55 -25.02 -10.38
N ARG A 68 -10.30 -25.41 -9.37
CA ARG A 68 -9.89 -26.41 -8.39
C ARG A 68 -11.02 -27.30 -7.92
N THR A 69 -10.67 -28.53 -7.57
CA THR A 69 -11.56 -29.53 -6.99
C THR A 69 -11.04 -29.92 -5.61
N LEU A 70 -11.86 -29.75 -4.59
CA LEU A 70 -11.55 -30.03 -3.20
C LEU A 70 -12.18 -31.36 -2.81
N ASP A 71 -11.40 -32.22 -2.15
CA ASP A 71 -11.90 -33.44 -1.51
C ASP A 71 -11.38 -33.50 -0.08
N GLU A 72 -12.20 -33.08 0.87
CA GLU A 72 -11.85 -33.04 2.29
C GLU A 72 -11.70 -34.44 2.88
N ALA A 73 -12.50 -35.41 2.43
CA ALA A 73 -12.39 -36.78 2.91
C ALA A 73 -11.07 -37.44 2.48
N ALA A 74 -10.61 -37.16 1.26
CA ALA A 74 -9.32 -37.63 0.75
C ALA A 74 -8.14 -36.70 1.10
N LEU A 75 -8.41 -35.51 1.67
CA LEU A 75 -7.43 -34.44 1.91
C LEU A 75 -6.62 -34.08 0.66
N THR A 76 -7.34 -33.87 -0.44
CA THR A 76 -6.74 -33.49 -1.74
C THR A 76 -7.36 -32.23 -2.32
N VAL A 77 -6.53 -31.45 -3.02
CA VAL A 77 -6.97 -30.29 -3.79
C VAL A 77 -6.30 -30.34 -5.16
N GLU A 78 -7.07 -30.68 -6.19
CA GLU A 78 -6.61 -30.62 -7.58
C GLU A 78 -6.83 -29.21 -8.13
N PHE A 79 -5.92 -28.70 -8.96
CA PHE A 79 -6.03 -27.37 -9.54
C PHE A 79 -5.50 -27.30 -10.98
N GLU A 80 -6.05 -26.38 -11.76
CA GLU A 80 -5.64 -26.10 -13.13
C GLU A 80 -5.75 -24.59 -13.42
N GLN A 81 -4.69 -23.99 -13.97
CA GLN A 81 -4.72 -22.63 -14.46
C GLN A 81 -5.61 -22.53 -15.71
N THR A 82 -6.64 -21.71 -15.62
CA THR A 82 -7.66 -21.57 -16.67
C THR A 82 -7.20 -20.70 -17.84
N THR A 83 -6.27 -19.76 -17.60
CA THR A 83 -5.70 -18.89 -18.65
C THR A 83 -4.17 -18.83 -18.50
N PRO A 84 -3.45 -19.86 -18.95
CA PRO A 84 -2.00 -19.84 -18.99
C PRO A 84 -1.48 -18.70 -19.86
N ARG A 85 -0.32 -18.14 -19.52
CA ARG A 85 0.36 -17.11 -20.32
C ARG A 85 1.72 -17.62 -20.76
N ASP A 86 2.17 -17.17 -21.92
CA ASP A 86 3.51 -17.46 -22.43
C ASP A 86 4.59 -17.24 -21.34
N PRO A 87 5.53 -18.18 -21.15
CA PRO A 87 5.77 -19.38 -21.97
C PRO A 87 4.96 -20.63 -21.56
N VAL A 88 4.02 -20.52 -20.62
CA VAL A 88 3.22 -21.64 -20.10
C VAL A 88 2.01 -21.89 -21.00
N ALA A 89 1.90 -23.11 -21.54
CA ALA A 89 0.76 -23.54 -22.36
C ALA A 89 -0.31 -24.29 -21.54
N ALA A 90 0.08 -24.88 -20.42
CA ALA A 90 -0.81 -25.49 -19.42
C ALA A 90 -0.05 -25.61 -18.10
N MET A 91 -0.76 -25.47 -16.99
CA MET A 91 -0.22 -25.60 -15.64
C MET A 91 -1.35 -26.05 -14.71
N GLY A 92 -1.15 -27.20 -14.06
CA GLY A 92 -2.04 -27.70 -13.04
C GLY A 92 -1.27 -28.59 -12.07
N GLY A 93 -1.99 -29.18 -11.14
CA GLY A 93 -1.37 -29.94 -10.07
C GLY A 93 -2.35 -30.48 -9.06
N ALA A 94 -1.80 -31.06 -8.00
CA ALA A 94 -2.59 -31.55 -6.88
C ALA A 94 -1.81 -31.41 -5.58
N TRP A 95 -2.50 -30.91 -4.56
CA TRP A 95 -2.09 -31.06 -3.17
C TRP A 95 -2.62 -32.39 -2.65
N ARG A 96 -1.76 -33.18 -1.99
CA ARG A 96 -2.17 -34.36 -1.24
C ARG A 96 -1.56 -34.34 0.15
N ILE A 97 -2.41 -34.49 1.17
CA ILE A 97 -1.96 -34.51 2.56
C ILE A 97 -2.25 -35.88 3.16
N THR A 98 -1.18 -36.60 3.54
CA THR A 98 -1.28 -37.93 4.13
C THR A 98 -0.92 -37.88 5.62
N GLY A 99 -1.90 -38.12 6.49
CA GLY A 99 -1.68 -38.21 7.93
C GLY A 99 -0.88 -39.44 8.34
N ARG A 100 -0.10 -39.33 9.42
CA ARG A 100 0.73 -40.39 9.98
C ARG A 100 0.24 -40.76 11.39
N PRO A 101 0.51 -41.99 11.88
CA PRO A 101 0.02 -42.45 13.18
C PRO A 101 0.49 -41.62 14.39
N ASP A 102 1.60 -40.89 14.26
CA ASP A 102 2.18 -40.02 15.28
C ASP A 102 1.55 -38.61 15.34
N GLY A 103 0.52 -38.36 14.52
CA GLY A 103 -0.16 -37.06 14.42
C GLY A 103 0.52 -36.05 13.49
N THR A 104 1.66 -36.41 12.88
CA THR A 104 2.29 -35.63 11.81
C THR A 104 1.67 -35.95 10.44
N CYS A 105 2.08 -35.25 9.38
CA CYS A 105 1.65 -35.57 8.03
C CYS A 105 2.74 -35.32 6.98
N THR A 106 2.58 -36.00 5.85
CA THR A 106 3.35 -35.77 4.63
C THR A 106 2.50 -34.95 3.67
N VAL A 107 3.05 -33.84 3.16
CA VAL A 107 2.40 -33.00 2.15
C VAL A 107 3.12 -33.17 0.83
N GLU A 108 2.35 -33.47 -0.21
CA GLU A 108 2.83 -33.57 -1.59
C GLU A 108 2.17 -32.50 -2.44
N LEU A 109 2.99 -31.82 -3.25
CA LEU A 109 2.58 -30.86 -4.25
C LEU A 109 3.04 -31.36 -5.62
N ASP A 110 2.10 -31.89 -6.37
CA ASP A 110 2.31 -32.28 -7.76
C ASP A 110 2.07 -31.09 -8.68
N HIS A 111 2.86 -31.02 -9.74
CA HIS A 111 2.62 -30.15 -10.88
C HIS A 111 2.69 -30.93 -12.19
N HIS A 112 1.83 -30.59 -13.12
CA HIS A 112 2.00 -30.88 -14.55
C HIS A 112 1.97 -29.59 -15.35
N TYR A 113 2.84 -29.50 -16.36
CA TYR A 113 2.89 -28.31 -17.22
C TYR A 113 3.36 -28.63 -18.64
N ARG A 114 3.04 -27.70 -19.55
CA ARG A 114 3.52 -27.69 -20.94
C ARG A 114 4.07 -26.31 -21.29
N ALA A 115 5.13 -26.28 -22.09
CA ALA A 115 5.71 -25.05 -22.62
C ALA A 115 5.13 -24.71 -24.00
N VAL A 116 4.87 -23.43 -24.25
CA VAL A 116 4.61 -22.88 -25.59
C VAL A 116 5.83 -23.15 -26.48
N GLY A 117 5.58 -23.60 -27.72
CA GLY A 117 6.61 -24.01 -28.68
C GLY A 117 7.40 -25.27 -28.32
N ASP A 118 7.27 -25.81 -27.10
CA ASP A 118 8.04 -26.95 -26.59
C ASP A 118 9.58 -26.78 -26.78
N THR A 119 10.08 -25.55 -26.63
CA THR A 119 11.51 -25.27 -26.73
C THR A 119 12.24 -25.69 -25.44
N PRO A 120 13.50 -26.16 -25.50
CA PRO A 120 14.29 -26.48 -24.30
C PRO A 120 14.40 -25.32 -23.30
N GLU A 121 14.55 -24.09 -23.79
CA GLU A 121 14.64 -22.87 -22.98
C GLU A 121 13.36 -22.62 -22.18
N ASN A 122 12.20 -22.60 -22.85
CA ASN A 122 10.91 -22.44 -22.16
C ASN A 122 10.66 -23.56 -21.14
N ARG A 123 11.00 -24.81 -21.46
CA ARG A 123 10.87 -25.92 -20.50
C ARG A 123 11.75 -25.71 -19.27
N ALA A 124 13.01 -25.33 -19.45
CA ALA A 124 13.94 -25.07 -18.36
C ALA A 124 13.48 -23.90 -17.48
N ARG A 125 12.97 -22.82 -18.09
CA ARG A 125 12.43 -21.65 -17.38
C ARG A 125 11.22 -22.03 -16.53
N ILE A 126 10.27 -22.78 -17.07
CA ILE A 126 9.08 -23.22 -16.33
C ILE A 126 9.49 -24.20 -15.22
N ALA A 127 10.39 -25.15 -15.50
CA ALA A 127 10.85 -26.11 -14.51
C ALA A 127 11.50 -25.43 -13.30
N SER A 128 12.40 -24.46 -13.54
CA SER A 128 13.05 -23.70 -12.47
C SER A 128 12.04 -22.88 -11.65
N ALA A 129 11.06 -22.25 -12.31
CA ALA A 129 10.03 -21.49 -11.62
C ALA A 129 9.12 -22.40 -10.76
N VAL A 130 8.71 -23.55 -11.29
CA VAL A 130 7.89 -24.54 -10.56
C VAL A 130 8.66 -25.07 -9.35
N ASP A 131 9.94 -25.41 -9.52
CA ASP A 131 10.77 -25.96 -8.44
C ASP A 131 10.96 -24.97 -7.29
N ALA A 132 11.35 -23.73 -7.62
CA ALA A 132 11.54 -22.68 -6.63
C ALA A 132 10.24 -22.32 -5.91
N ASN A 133 9.13 -22.19 -6.65
CA ASN A 133 7.84 -21.86 -6.07
C ASN A 133 7.30 -22.98 -5.17
N SER A 134 7.35 -24.23 -5.64
CA SER A 134 6.86 -25.39 -4.87
C SER A 134 7.62 -25.57 -3.56
N THR A 135 8.95 -25.44 -3.62
CA THR A 135 9.80 -25.53 -2.41
C THR A 135 9.49 -24.42 -1.42
N SER A 136 9.33 -23.17 -1.90
CA SER A 136 9.00 -22.04 -1.05
C SER A 136 7.60 -22.13 -0.45
N GLU A 137 6.60 -22.55 -1.23
CA GLU A 137 5.21 -22.73 -0.78
C GLU A 137 5.10 -23.82 0.28
N LEU A 138 5.74 -24.98 0.08
CA LEU A 138 5.75 -26.06 1.06
C LEU A 138 6.44 -25.65 2.37
N ALA A 139 7.56 -24.94 2.29
CA ALA A 139 8.24 -24.42 3.48
C ALA A 139 7.39 -23.41 4.25
N ALA A 140 6.70 -22.52 3.52
CA ALA A 140 5.82 -21.52 4.12
C ALA A 140 4.56 -22.16 4.74
N LEU A 141 3.96 -23.13 4.06
CA LEU A 141 2.84 -23.92 4.58
C LEU A 141 3.24 -24.61 5.88
N LYS A 142 4.38 -25.31 5.90
CA LYS A 142 4.92 -25.97 7.10
C LYS A 142 5.09 -24.98 8.25
N ALA A 143 5.74 -23.84 7.98
CA ALA A 143 5.94 -22.81 9.01
C ALA A 143 4.61 -22.23 9.53
N ALA A 144 3.60 -22.07 8.69
CA ALA A 144 2.29 -21.59 9.10
C ALA A 144 1.58 -22.59 10.03
N VAL A 145 1.46 -23.84 9.60
CA VAL A 145 0.66 -24.86 10.32
C VAL A 145 1.35 -25.40 11.57
N GLU A 146 2.68 -25.37 11.65
CA GLU A 146 3.41 -25.78 12.86
C GLU A 146 3.34 -24.72 13.96
N ARG A 147 3.01 -23.47 13.62
CA ARG A 147 2.77 -22.39 14.60
C ARG A 147 1.32 -22.35 15.09
N THR A 148 0.40 -23.18 14.58
CA THR A 148 -1.05 -23.04 14.81
C THR A 148 -1.45 -22.99 16.29
N ALA A 149 -0.71 -23.66 17.19
CA ALA A 149 -1.00 -23.60 18.63
C ALA A 149 -0.71 -22.23 19.25
N GLU A 150 0.31 -21.52 18.76
CA GLU A 150 0.74 -20.20 19.26
C GLU A 150 0.12 -19.06 18.44
N GLU A 151 -0.39 -19.37 17.25
CA GLU A 151 -0.87 -18.39 16.29
C GLU A 151 -1.93 -17.41 16.83
N PRO A 152 -2.92 -17.81 17.65
CA PRO A 152 -3.86 -16.86 18.24
C PRO A 152 -3.17 -15.75 19.06
N GLU A 153 -2.05 -16.06 19.70
CA GLU A 153 -1.26 -15.10 20.47
C GLU A 153 -0.30 -14.28 19.60
N LEU A 154 0.11 -14.80 18.44
CA LEU A 154 1.01 -14.11 17.50
C LEU A 154 0.28 -13.27 16.45
N LEU A 155 -0.97 -13.60 16.16
CA LEU A 155 -1.81 -12.91 15.17
C LEU A 155 -2.47 -11.68 15.81
N VAL A 156 -2.12 -10.51 15.31
CA VAL A 156 -2.74 -9.23 15.62
C VAL A 156 -3.59 -8.83 14.43
N ALA A 157 -4.91 -8.80 14.63
CA ALA A 157 -5.87 -8.35 13.63
C ALA A 157 -6.73 -7.23 14.23
N PHE A 158 -6.89 -6.14 13.47
CA PHE A 158 -7.69 -4.99 13.89
C PHE A 158 -8.06 -4.14 12.67
N GLU A 159 -9.00 -3.23 12.88
CA GLU A 159 -9.37 -2.20 11.93
C GLU A 159 -9.54 -0.84 12.61
N ASP A 160 -9.35 0.21 11.84
CA ASP A 160 -9.62 1.60 12.19
C ASP A 160 -10.50 2.20 11.07
N SER A 161 -11.57 2.90 11.44
CA SER A 161 -12.52 3.48 10.50
C SER A 161 -12.87 4.93 10.85
N ASP A 162 -13.15 5.74 9.84
CA ASP A 162 -13.80 7.05 9.99
C ASP A 162 -14.85 7.24 8.90
N THR A 163 -15.90 8.02 9.20
CA THR A 163 -16.97 8.37 8.27
C THR A 163 -17.01 9.89 8.14
N PHE A 164 -16.99 10.38 6.89
CA PHE A 164 -16.91 11.81 6.61
C PHE A 164 -17.57 12.19 5.28
N ALA A 165 -17.75 13.48 5.04
CA ALA A 165 -18.40 13.97 3.82
C ALA A 165 -17.50 13.76 2.59
N GLY A 166 -18.07 13.19 1.54
CA GLY A 166 -17.34 12.81 0.34
C GLY A 166 -17.93 11.64 -0.44
N SER A 167 -17.37 11.42 -1.63
CA SER A 167 -17.66 10.26 -2.46
C SER A 167 -16.72 9.08 -2.14
N VAL A 168 -17.15 7.86 -2.50
CA VAL A 168 -16.30 6.66 -2.43
C VAL A 168 -15.12 6.80 -3.37
N GLU A 169 -15.35 7.37 -4.55
CA GLU A 169 -14.37 7.54 -5.62
C GLU A 169 -13.21 8.45 -5.21
N ASP A 170 -13.49 9.58 -4.56
CA ASP A 170 -12.46 10.53 -4.16
C ASP A 170 -11.61 10.02 -2.99
N ALA A 171 -12.25 9.40 -2.00
CA ALA A 171 -11.54 8.76 -0.90
C ALA A 171 -10.67 7.58 -1.40
N TYR A 172 -11.19 6.78 -2.33
CA TYR A 172 -10.44 5.73 -2.99
C TYR A 172 -9.24 6.28 -3.75
N GLU A 173 -9.44 7.30 -4.59
CA GLU A 173 -8.38 7.86 -5.42
C GLU A 173 -7.26 8.47 -4.56
N PHE A 174 -7.59 9.09 -3.42
CA PHE A 174 -6.59 9.57 -2.47
C PHE A 174 -5.63 8.45 -2.01
N VAL A 175 -6.17 7.28 -1.64
CA VAL A 175 -5.36 6.14 -1.17
C VAL A 175 -4.72 5.39 -2.36
N ARG A 176 -5.36 5.40 -3.52
CA ARG A 176 -4.88 4.77 -4.77
C ARG A 176 -3.68 5.50 -5.36
N ASP A 177 -3.68 6.83 -5.33
CA ASP A 177 -2.65 7.70 -5.90
C ASP A 177 -1.44 7.87 -4.96
N LEU A 178 -0.72 6.75 -4.76
CA LEU A 178 0.49 6.68 -3.93
C LEU A 178 1.54 7.72 -4.32
N ALA A 179 1.66 8.06 -5.60
CA ALA A 179 2.70 8.96 -6.10
C ALA A 179 2.64 10.35 -5.47
N LYS A 180 1.45 10.80 -5.05
CA LYS A 180 1.25 12.09 -4.37
C LYS A 180 1.35 12.02 -2.86
N TRP A 181 1.59 10.84 -2.28
CA TRP A 181 1.70 10.71 -0.83
C TRP A 181 2.83 11.54 -0.21
N PRO A 182 4.02 11.70 -0.81
CA PRO A 182 5.05 12.59 -0.27
C PRO A 182 4.59 14.06 -0.14
N GLU A 183 3.68 14.50 -1.01
CA GLU A 183 3.13 15.86 -0.99
C GLU A 183 1.96 16.00 -0.01
N ARG A 184 1.26 14.89 0.29
CA ARG A 184 0.00 14.87 1.04
C ARG A 184 0.16 14.41 2.48
N ILE A 185 1.06 13.48 2.75
CA ILE A 185 1.19 12.78 4.04
C ILE A 185 2.54 13.15 4.67
N PRO A 186 2.57 13.97 5.74
CA PRO A 186 3.80 14.56 6.26
C PRO A 186 4.92 13.60 6.67
N HIS A 187 4.60 12.35 7.02
CA HIS A 187 5.60 11.36 7.46
C HIS A 187 6.13 10.49 6.31
N VAL A 188 5.66 10.68 5.08
CA VAL A 188 6.12 9.97 3.88
C VAL A 188 7.22 10.79 3.20
N LEU A 189 8.45 10.30 3.22
CA LEU A 189 9.62 11.03 2.69
C LEU A 189 9.85 10.74 1.21
N ARG A 190 9.67 9.48 0.81
CA ARG A 190 9.87 9.01 -0.55
C ARG A 190 8.83 7.97 -0.88
N MET A 191 8.35 8.02 -2.12
CA MET A 191 7.49 6.98 -2.69
C MET A 191 7.98 6.62 -4.09
N GLU A 192 8.24 5.33 -4.32
CA GLU A 192 8.40 4.75 -5.64
C GLU A 192 7.20 3.86 -5.92
N VAL A 193 6.53 4.08 -7.05
CA VAL A 193 5.36 3.31 -7.48
C VAL A 193 5.60 2.76 -8.87
N ARG A 194 5.28 1.47 -9.06
CA ARG A 194 5.23 0.82 -10.37
C ARG A 194 3.86 0.19 -10.56
N GLU A 195 3.22 0.49 -11.68
CA GLU A 195 1.91 -0.03 -12.07
C GLU A 195 1.93 -0.36 -13.57
N GLU A 196 2.54 -1.49 -13.92
CA GLU A 196 2.61 -1.95 -15.31
C GLU A 196 1.26 -2.51 -15.79
N VAL A 197 0.48 -3.06 -14.85
CA VAL A 197 -0.88 -3.55 -15.09
C VAL A 197 -1.81 -2.69 -14.24
N PRO A 198 -2.84 -2.05 -14.84
CA PRO A 198 -3.79 -1.23 -14.10
C PRO A 198 -4.37 -1.96 -12.89
N GLY A 199 -4.34 -1.30 -11.73
CA GLY A 199 -4.78 -1.83 -10.44
C GLY A 199 -3.78 -2.74 -9.72
N LEU A 200 -2.64 -3.09 -10.34
CA LEU A 200 -1.58 -3.87 -9.69
C LEU A 200 -0.38 -2.98 -9.42
N GLN A 201 -0.24 -2.55 -8.17
CA GLN A 201 0.80 -1.62 -7.75
C GLN A 201 1.89 -2.33 -6.96
N SER A 202 3.14 -2.12 -7.34
CA SER A 202 4.31 -2.39 -6.50
C SER A 202 4.84 -1.06 -5.99
N MET A 203 5.01 -0.94 -4.68
CA MET A 203 5.48 0.30 -4.06
C MET A 203 6.64 0.07 -3.11
N GLU A 204 7.51 1.07 -3.02
CA GLU A 204 8.51 1.22 -1.98
C GLU A 204 8.37 2.60 -1.35
N MET A 205 8.35 2.65 -0.02
CA MET A 205 8.06 3.87 0.73
C MET A 205 9.04 4.01 1.88
N ASP A 206 9.58 5.22 2.03
CA ASP A 206 10.34 5.62 3.21
C ASP A 206 9.45 6.48 4.12
N THR A 207 9.28 6.02 5.36
CA THR A 207 8.51 6.73 6.39
C THR A 207 9.40 7.15 7.54
N ARG A 208 9.20 8.38 8.03
CA ARG A 208 9.83 8.88 9.26
C ARG A 208 8.97 8.55 10.46
N SER A 209 9.55 7.83 11.42
CA SER A 209 8.93 7.56 12.73
C SER A 209 9.03 8.79 13.65
N PRO A 210 8.20 8.88 14.71
CA PRO A 210 8.28 9.98 15.69
C PRO A 210 9.64 10.10 16.40
N ASP A 211 10.40 9.00 16.49
CA ASP A 211 11.76 8.98 17.05
C ASP A 211 12.84 9.47 16.05
N GLY A 212 12.44 9.93 14.87
CA GLY A 212 13.30 10.42 13.80
C GLY A 212 13.90 9.31 12.92
N SER A 213 13.71 8.04 13.26
CA SER A 213 14.21 6.93 12.45
C SER A 213 13.47 6.83 11.11
N VAL A 214 14.18 6.42 10.07
CA VAL A 214 13.62 6.22 8.72
C VAL A 214 13.50 4.73 8.45
N HIS A 215 12.31 4.31 8.01
CA HIS A 215 12.04 2.93 7.64
C HIS A 215 11.61 2.82 6.19
N THR A 216 12.29 1.95 5.44
CA THR A 216 11.87 1.56 4.09
C THR A 216 10.99 0.32 4.15
N THR A 217 9.79 0.43 3.59
CA THR A 217 8.86 -0.70 3.40
C THR A 217 8.59 -0.92 1.93
N ARG A 218 8.34 -2.18 1.54
CA ARG A 218 7.94 -2.54 0.18
C ARG A 218 6.65 -3.33 0.22
N SER A 219 5.69 -2.99 -0.64
CA SER A 219 4.37 -3.64 -0.67
C SER A 219 3.92 -3.91 -2.09
N GLY A 220 3.19 -5.01 -2.28
CA GLY A 220 2.31 -5.19 -3.44
C GLY A 220 0.88 -4.83 -3.07
N ARG A 221 0.15 -4.15 -3.96
CA ARG A 221 -1.27 -3.79 -3.77
C ARG A 221 -2.12 -4.21 -4.96
N VAL A 222 -3.31 -4.69 -4.65
CA VAL A 222 -4.37 -5.04 -5.60
C VAL A 222 -5.51 -4.05 -5.38
N CYS A 223 -5.70 -3.15 -6.34
CA CYS A 223 -6.66 -2.07 -6.30
C CYS A 223 -7.90 -2.51 -7.10
N LEU A 224 -8.98 -2.84 -6.39
CA LEU A 224 -10.28 -3.20 -6.94
C LEU A 224 -11.18 -1.97 -6.83
N ALA A 225 -11.16 -1.15 -7.88
CA ALA A 225 -11.82 0.14 -7.86
C ALA A 225 -13.36 0.03 -7.82
N PRO A 226 -14.05 0.98 -7.17
CA PRO A 226 -13.52 2.00 -6.26
C PRO A 226 -13.56 1.57 -4.78
N THR A 227 -13.81 0.30 -4.47
CA THR A 227 -14.26 -0.11 -3.12
C THR A 227 -13.16 -0.73 -2.26
N LEU A 228 -12.05 -1.19 -2.85
CA LEU A 228 -11.06 -1.95 -2.10
C LEU A 228 -9.63 -1.79 -2.62
N ILE A 229 -8.67 -1.65 -1.72
CA ILE A 229 -7.24 -1.79 -1.99
C ILE A 229 -6.65 -2.78 -0.99
N ALA A 230 -6.41 -4.00 -1.42
CA ALA A 230 -5.71 -5.00 -0.61
C ALA A 230 -4.21 -4.88 -0.80
N TYR A 231 -3.42 -5.06 0.24
CA TYR A 231 -1.97 -4.99 0.15
C TYR A 231 -1.26 -6.00 1.04
N LYS A 232 -0.01 -6.29 0.68
CA LYS A 232 0.90 -7.11 1.46
C LYS A 232 2.29 -6.47 1.49
N GLN A 233 2.86 -6.35 2.69
CA GLN A 233 4.25 -5.97 2.84
C GLN A 233 5.16 -7.15 2.56
N THR A 234 6.16 -6.91 1.71
CA THR A 234 7.13 -7.89 1.20
C THR A 234 8.51 -7.66 1.77
N ARG A 235 8.83 -6.39 2.07
CA ARG A 235 9.87 -6.02 3.02
C ARG A 235 9.19 -5.59 4.31
N LEU A 236 9.21 -6.48 5.29
CA LEU A 236 8.53 -6.32 6.58
C LEU A 236 9.36 -5.47 7.55
N PRO A 237 8.73 -4.60 8.34
CA PRO A 237 9.40 -3.92 9.44
C PRO A 237 9.69 -4.89 10.60
N GLY A 238 10.87 -4.75 11.20
CA GLY A 238 11.24 -5.33 12.50
C GLY A 238 10.77 -6.77 12.77
N VAL A 239 9.93 -6.91 13.79
CA VAL A 239 9.53 -8.18 14.43
C VAL A 239 8.40 -8.92 13.72
N LEU A 240 8.03 -8.53 12.50
CA LEU A 240 6.92 -9.15 11.79
C LEU A 240 7.37 -10.37 10.97
N ALA A 241 6.56 -11.42 11.00
CA ALA A 241 6.64 -12.58 10.11
C ALA A 241 5.75 -12.40 8.87
N ALA A 242 4.62 -11.69 9.01
CA ALA A 242 3.73 -11.35 7.91
C ALA A 242 2.94 -10.07 8.24
N HIS A 243 2.61 -9.28 7.23
CA HIS A 243 1.70 -8.14 7.34
C HIS A 243 0.93 -7.96 6.04
N THR A 244 -0.39 -8.10 6.16
CA THR A 244 -1.37 -7.84 5.11
C THR A 244 -2.34 -6.78 5.62
N GLY A 245 -2.89 -5.99 4.72
CA GLY A 245 -3.96 -5.06 5.08
C GLY A 245 -4.87 -4.74 3.92
N GLU A 246 -5.94 -4.04 4.24
CA GLU A 246 -6.96 -3.66 3.28
C GLU A 246 -7.45 -2.25 3.58
N TRP A 247 -7.62 -1.44 2.55
CA TRP A 247 -8.41 -0.22 2.59
C TRP A 247 -9.75 -0.49 1.94
N ALA A 248 -10.83 -0.37 2.69
CA ALA A 248 -12.20 -0.50 2.20
C ALA A 248 -12.90 0.86 2.20
N PHE A 249 -13.72 1.08 1.17
CA PHE A 249 -14.42 2.33 0.94
C PHE A 249 -15.90 2.02 0.70
N GLU A 250 -16.77 2.55 1.55
CA GLU A 250 -18.19 2.21 1.55
C GLU A 250 -19.03 3.49 1.60
N ALA A 251 -20.06 3.56 0.75
CA ALA A 251 -21.03 4.66 0.82
C ALA A 251 -21.85 4.53 2.11
N ALA A 252 -21.93 5.60 2.89
CA ALA A 252 -22.66 5.64 4.16
C ALA A 252 -24.02 6.37 4.07
N GLY A 253 -24.45 6.75 2.87
CA GLY A 253 -25.64 7.56 2.63
C GLY A 253 -25.36 9.07 2.76
N ASP A 254 -26.28 9.90 2.27
CA ASP A 254 -26.24 11.37 2.44
C ASP A 254 -24.92 12.06 2.04
N GLY A 255 -24.24 11.57 1.00
CA GLY A 255 -22.94 12.11 0.57
C GLY A 255 -21.80 11.86 1.56
N LEU A 256 -21.93 10.82 2.40
CA LEU A 256 -20.91 10.36 3.31
C LEU A 256 -20.22 9.10 2.78
N VAL A 257 -18.93 8.98 3.08
CA VAL A 257 -18.09 7.80 2.84
C VAL A 257 -17.49 7.30 4.14
N THR A 258 -17.48 5.99 4.32
CA THR A 258 -16.72 5.31 5.38
C THR A 258 -15.44 4.74 4.77
N VAL A 259 -14.30 5.11 5.36
CA VAL A 259 -13.00 4.54 5.01
C VAL A 259 -12.53 3.66 6.17
N THR A 260 -12.24 2.39 5.88
CA THR A 260 -11.76 1.42 6.85
C THR A 260 -10.38 0.90 6.45
N SER A 261 -9.42 0.99 7.37
CA SER A 261 -8.11 0.36 7.23
C SER A 261 -8.03 -0.88 8.12
N ARG A 262 -7.81 -2.05 7.52
CA ARG A 262 -7.69 -3.35 8.19
C ARG A 262 -6.26 -3.83 8.16
N HIS A 263 -5.82 -4.45 9.25
CA HIS A 263 -4.50 -5.06 9.37
C HIS A 263 -4.62 -6.49 9.88
N ARG A 264 -3.83 -7.39 9.30
CA ARG A 264 -3.54 -8.72 9.84
C ARG A 264 -2.04 -8.92 9.85
N VAL A 265 -1.50 -9.15 11.04
CA VAL A 265 -0.07 -9.18 11.31
C VAL A 265 0.28 -10.42 12.12
N VAL A 266 1.32 -11.14 11.71
CA VAL A 266 1.90 -12.23 12.51
C VAL A 266 3.23 -11.73 13.08
N ILE A 267 3.34 -11.75 14.41
CA ILE A 267 4.59 -11.46 15.12
C ILE A 267 5.53 -12.66 15.00
N ASP A 268 6.82 -12.39 14.76
CA ASP A 268 7.91 -13.36 14.78
C ASP A 268 8.53 -13.39 16.19
N PRO A 269 8.34 -14.46 16.98
CA PRO A 269 8.87 -14.56 18.33
C PRO A 269 10.39 -14.50 18.39
N GLY A 270 11.07 -15.09 17.39
CA GLY A 270 12.53 -15.11 17.32
C GLY A 270 13.08 -13.70 17.09
N LYS A 271 12.48 -12.95 16.15
CA LYS A 271 12.85 -11.55 15.93
C LYS A 271 12.50 -10.67 17.13
N LEU A 272 11.36 -10.92 17.78
CA LEU A 272 10.95 -10.21 18.98
C LEU A 272 11.97 -10.37 20.10
N ALA A 273 12.40 -11.61 20.37
CA ALA A 273 13.42 -11.93 21.36
C ALA A 273 14.80 -11.35 21.03
N SER A 274 15.09 -11.11 19.74
CA SER A 274 16.37 -10.56 19.28
C SER A 274 16.46 -9.02 19.34
N LEU A 275 15.38 -8.33 19.70
CA LEU A 275 15.41 -6.87 19.84
C LEU A 275 16.41 -6.43 20.94
N PRO A 276 17.06 -5.26 20.80
CA PRO A 276 17.93 -4.72 21.85
C PRO A 276 17.21 -4.53 23.19
N GLN A 277 15.92 -4.18 23.13
CA GLN A 277 15.02 -4.08 24.27
C GLN A 277 13.70 -4.78 23.93
N PRO A 278 13.60 -6.10 24.15
CA PRO A 278 12.37 -6.81 23.87
C PRO A 278 11.27 -6.35 24.84
N PRO A 279 10.00 -6.30 24.40
CA PRO A 279 8.90 -6.01 25.29
C PRO A 279 8.79 -7.06 26.40
N GLY A 280 8.30 -6.65 27.57
CA GLY A 280 8.23 -7.52 28.75
C GLY A 280 7.31 -8.72 28.56
N THR A 281 6.26 -8.59 27.74
CA THR A 281 5.34 -9.68 27.41
C THR A 281 4.95 -9.65 25.92
N LEU A 282 4.44 -10.78 25.41
CA LEU A 282 3.83 -10.84 24.08
C LEU A 282 2.61 -9.92 23.98
N ALA A 283 1.85 -9.74 25.07
CA ALA A 283 0.74 -8.79 25.11
C ALA A 283 1.20 -7.35 24.86
N ASP A 284 2.32 -6.94 25.44
CA ASP A 284 2.92 -5.61 25.21
C ASP A 284 3.39 -5.47 23.76
N ALA A 285 3.98 -6.52 23.18
CA ALA A 285 4.35 -6.54 21.76
C ALA A 285 3.13 -6.35 20.85
N ARG A 286 2.03 -7.06 21.13
CA ARG A 286 0.77 -6.93 20.38
C ARG A 286 0.20 -5.52 20.48
N ALA A 287 0.20 -4.94 21.69
CA ALA A 287 -0.26 -3.58 21.93
C ALA A 287 0.59 -2.55 21.17
N ALA A 288 1.92 -2.69 21.18
CA ALA A 288 2.83 -1.83 20.44
C ALA A 288 2.61 -1.90 18.93
N VAL A 289 2.47 -3.10 18.36
CA VAL A 289 2.17 -3.30 16.93
C VAL A 289 0.83 -2.65 16.57
N ARG A 290 -0.23 -2.89 17.35
CA ARG A 290 -1.55 -2.28 17.14
C ARG A 290 -1.49 -0.75 17.20
N ALA A 291 -0.77 -0.19 18.17
CA ALA A 291 -0.64 1.24 18.36
C ALA A 291 0.09 1.90 17.18
N ALA A 292 1.25 1.35 16.79
CA ALA A 292 2.07 1.89 15.71
C ALA A 292 1.35 1.86 14.36
N LEU A 293 0.83 0.69 13.96
CA LEU A 293 0.16 0.53 12.67
C LEU A 293 -1.18 1.28 12.64
N GLY A 294 -1.94 1.28 13.74
CA GLY A 294 -3.18 2.04 13.84
C GLY A 294 -2.99 3.55 13.81
N ALA A 295 -1.94 4.07 14.44
CA ALA A 295 -1.62 5.49 14.39
C ALA A 295 -1.32 5.95 12.96
N ASN A 296 -0.55 5.14 12.21
CA ASN A 296 -0.28 5.40 10.80
C ASN A 296 -1.57 5.43 9.97
N SER A 297 -2.39 4.38 10.07
CA SER A 297 -3.63 4.29 9.30
C SER A 297 -4.63 5.40 9.63
N ARG A 298 -4.83 5.74 10.92
CA ARG A 298 -5.70 6.87 11.29
C ARG A 298 -5.17 8.21 10.79
N ALA A 299 -3.85 8.42 10.77
CA ALA A 299 -3.27 9.63 10.18
C ALA A 299 -3.55 9.71 8.67
N THR A 300 -3.41 8.61 7.93
CA THR A 300 -3.78 8.56 6.50
C THR A 300 -5.26 8.84 6.29
N ILE A 301 -6.16 8.24 7.10
CA ILE A 301 -7.61 8.49 7.03
C ILE A 301 -7.92 9.97 7.28
N ALA A 302 -7.29 10.60 8.27
CA ALA A 302 -7.51 12.01 8.58
C ALA A 302 -7.11 12.94 7.42
N VAL A 303 -6.01 12.65 6.72
CA VAL A 303 -5.62 13.41 5.52
C VAL A 303 -6.58 13.13 4.36
N ALA A 304 -7.01 11.88 4.17
CA ALA A 304 -7.98 11.52 3.14
C ALA A 304 -9.32 12.25 3.34
N ARG A 305 -9.76 12.37 4.60
CA ARG A 305 -10.92 13.14 5.01
C ARG A 305 -10.79 14.60 4.61
N GLN A 306 -9.73 15.27 5.05
CA GLN A 306 -9.51 16.68 4.73
C GLN A 306 -9.48 16.91 3.21
N TYR A 307 -8.79 16.05 2.47
CA TYR A 307 -8.74 16.10 1.02
C TYR A 307 -10.15 16.00 0.40
N THR A 308 -10.92 15.01 0.82
CA THR A 308 -12.24 14.73 0.25
C THR A 308 -13.26 15.80 0.61
N GLU A 309 -13.29 16.24 1.86
CA GLU A 309 -14.15 17.33 2.33
C GLU A 309 -13.83 18.65 1.62
N ASN A 310 -12.55 18.91 1.31
CA ASN A 310 -12.15 20.10 0.56
C ASN A 310 -12.60 20.05 -0.91
N LEU A 311 -12.61 18.88 -1.54
CA LEU A 311 -13.12 18.71 -2.91
C LEU A 311 -14.63 18.95 -3.01
N HIS A 312 -15.37 18.60 -1.96
CA HIS A 312 -16.84 18.69 -1.93
C HIS A 312 -17.34 19.93 -1.17
N ARG A 313 -16.45 20.82 -0.76
CA ARG A 313 -16.85 22.08 -0.16
C ARG A 313 -17.56 22.91 -1.22
N ASP A 314 -18.86 23.11 -1.04
CA ASP A 314 -19.65 23.99 -1.88
C ASP A 314 -19.11 25.43 -1.73
N PRO A 315 -18.63 26.09 -2.79
CA PRO A 315 -18.15 27.47 -2.69
C PRO A 315 -19.24 28.45 -2.27
N THR A 316 -20.51 28.03 -2.23
CA THR A 316 -21.67 28.89 -1.93
C THR A 316 -22.23 28.78 -0.51
N THR A 317 -21.82 27.80 0.30
CA THR A 317 -22.24 27.70 1.72
C THR A 317 -21.28 28.45 2.63
N HIS A 318 -21.26 29.77 2.51
CA HIS A 318 -20.93 30.63 3.65
C HIS A 318 -22.25 31.03 4.31
N GLU A 319 -22.45 30.58 5.54
CA GLU A 319 -23.39 31.25 6.45
C GLU A 319 -23.09 32.74 6.46
N SER A 320 -24.17 33.50 6.39
CA SER A 320 -24.21 34.94 6.36
C SER A 320 -23.59 35.54 7.62
N GLU A 321 -22.29 35.83 7.58
CA GLU A 321 -21.73 37.00 8.24
C GLU A 321 -20.95 37.80 7.20
N GLY A 322 -21.39 39.04 7.00
CA GLY A 322 -21.03 39.85 5.85
C GLY A 322 -19.53 40.08 5.73
N GLY A 323 -18.99 39.67 4.59
CA GLY A 323 -17.65 40.01 4.14
C GLY A 323 -17.43 39.47 2.74
N THR A 324 -17.58 40.32 1.74
CA THR A 324 -17.12 40.08 0.37
C THR A 324 -15.68 39.57 0.39
N ALA A 325 -15.47 38.27 0.14
CA ALA A 325 -14.13 37.69 0.05
C ALA A 325 -13.53 38.06 -1.31
N VAL A 326 -12.63 39.03 -1.29
CA VAL A 326 -11.63 39.26 -2.33
C VAL A 326 -10.51 38.24 -2.08
N SER A 327 -10.09 37.54 -3.13
CA SER A 327 -8.96 36.61 -3.15
C SER A 327 -7.65 37.36 -2.88
N GLU A 328 -7.29 37.54 -1.62
CA GLU A 328 -6.04 38.18 -1.17
C GLU A 328 -4.99 37.13 -0.82
N LEU A 329 -3.76 37.30 -1.32
CA LEU A 329 -2.58 36.54 -0.92
C LEU A 329 -2.17 36.93 0.51
N THR A 330 -2.12 35.94 1.40
CA THR A 330 -1.64 36.14 2.79
C THR A 330 -0.13 35.91 2.91
N PHE A 331 0.46 36.44 3.99
CA PHE A 331 1.89 36.23 4.27
C PHE A 331 2.23 34.75 4.47
N ASP A 332 1.37 33.96 5.11
CA ASP A 332 1.60 32.51 5.29
C ASP A 332 1.64 31.76 3.96
N GLN A 333 0.80 32.16 3.00
CA GLN A 333 0.82 31.61 1.64
C GLN A 333 2.09 32.02 0.91
N LEU A 334 2.47 33.31 0.96
CA LEU A 334 3.69 33.81 0.34
C LEU A 334 4.94 33.13 0.92
N ARG A 335 5.00 32.94 2.25
CA ARG A 335 6.06 32.18 2.93
C ARG A 335 6.18 30.77 2.38
N GLY A 336 5.06 30.09 2.16
CA GLY A 336 5.04 28.76 1.55
C GLY A 336 5.62 28.74 0.14
N PHE A 337 5.38 29.77 -0.68
CA PHE A 337 5.99 29.89 -2.00
C PHE A 337 7.50 30.16 -1.92
N LEU A 338 7.92 31.08 -1.05
CA LEU A 338 9.31 31.43 -0.82
C LEU A 338 10.13 30.20 -0.39
N LEU A 339 9.71 29.48 0.66
CA LEU A 339 10.45 28.33 1.18
C LEU A 339 10.61 27.19 0.16
N ARG A 340 9.66 27.03 -0.77
CA ARG A 340 9.73 26.02 -1.83
C ARG A 340 10.74 26.35 -2.94
N ALA A 341 11.14 27.61 -3.07
CA ALA A 341 12.05 28.05 -4.14
C ALA A 341 13.54 27.87 -3.77
N VAL A 342 13.87 27.85 -2.48
CA VAL A 342 15.27 27.82 -1.99
C VAL A 342 15.78 26.40 -1.68
N GLY A 343 14.90 25.41 -1.51
CA GLY A 343 15.30 24.03 -1.19
C GLY A 343 15.78 23.85 0.26
N GLU A 344 15.84 22.61 0.76
CA GLU A 344 15.99 22.29 2.19
C GLU A 344 17.35 22.65 2.83
N GLU A 345 18.39 23.05 2.07
CA GLU A 345 19.72 23.33 2.64
C GLU A 345 19.92 24.79 3.12
N ASP A 346 19.06 25.73 2.72
CA ASP A 346 19.15 27.16 3.07
C ASP A 346 17.87 27.68 3.77
N SER A 347 17.20 26.83 4.57
CA SER A 347 15.92 27.17 5.21
C SER A 347 16.07 28.32 6.22
N THR A 348 15.80 29.55 5.77
CA THR A 348 15.67 30.73 6.63
C THR A 348 14.32 30.67 7.34
N ASP A 349 14.31 30.77 8.67
CA ASP A 349 13.08 30.83 9.47
C ASP A 349 12.38 32.16 9.23
N LEU A 350 11.51 32.22 8.21
CA LEU A 350 10.77 33.42 7.83
C LEU A 350 9.58 33.65 8.76
N SER A 351 9.64 34.77 9.48
CA SER A 351 8.59 35.23 10.39
C SER A 351 7.93 36.51 9.87
N ALA A 352 6.83 36.93 10.53
CA ALA A 352 6.16 38.19 10.19
C ALA A 352 7.06 39.43 10.42
N ASP A 353 8.11 39.30 11.23
CA ASP A 353 9.07 40.37 11.49
C ASP A 353 10.01 40.62 10.28
N ASP A 354 10.07 39.69 9.33
CA ASP A 354 10.94 39.75 8.14
C ASP A 354 10.26 40.35 6.91
N LEU A 355 9.00 40.78 7.02
CA LEU A 355 8.20 41.32 5.92
C LEU A 355 8.86 42.49 5.19
N ASP A 356 9.61 43.30 5.93
CA ASP A 356 10.25 44.51 5.43
C ASP A 356 11.75 44.32 5.15
N ALA A 357 12.29 43.12 5.37
CA ALA A 357 13.67 42.80 5.07
C ALA A 357 13.86 42.51 3.57
N GLU A 358 15.03 42.86 3.05
CA GLU A 358 15.42 42.56 1.68
C GLU A 358 15.50 41.05 1.46
N LEU A 359 14.83 40.53 0.42
CA LEU A 359 14.82 39.11 0.06
C LEU A 359 16.24 38.55 -0.10
N SER A 360 17.16 39.35 -0.65
CA SER A 360 18.58 38.98 -0.74
C SER A 360 19.28 38.81 0.62
N ALA A 361 18.91 39.59 1.63
CA ALA A 361 19.43 39.46 2.99
C ALA A 361 18.82 38.25 3.72
N LEU A 362 17.64 37.80 3.27
CA LEU A 362 16.94 36.60 3.73
C LEU A 362 17.35 35.32 2.96
N GLY A 363 18.37 35.41 2.09
CA GLY A 363 18.91 34.27 1.34
C GLY A 363 18.22 33.96 0.01
N PHE A 364 17.29 34.80 -0.45
CA PHE A 364 16.64 34.63 -1.76
C PHE A 364 17.42 35.35 -2.85
N ASP A 365 17.97 34.60 -3.80
CA ASP A 365 18.59 35.17 -4.99
C ASP A 365 17.54 35.57 -6.05
N SER A 366 17.98 36.27 -7.10
CA SER A 366 17.09 36.73 -8.16
C SER A 366 16.39 35.59 -8.92
N LEU A 367 16.98 34.39 -8.97
CA LEU A 367 16.34 33.24 -9.63
C LEU A 367 15.22 32.66 -8.78
N ALA A 368 15.41 32.57 -7.46
CA ALA A 368 14.38 32.17 -6.50
C ALA A 368 13.18 33.13 -6.54
N VAL A 369 13.42 34.44 -6.64
CA VAL A 369 12.34 35.44 -6.77
C VAL A 369 11.57 35.29 -8.10
N ILE A 370 12.26 35.01 -9.21
CA ILE A 370 11.62 34.75 -10.52
C ILE A 370 10.76 33.47 -10.49
N ASP A 371 11.23 32.41 -9.82
CA ASP A 371 10.46 31.17 -9.68
C ASP A 371 9.23 31.35 -8.78
N VAL A 372 9.36 32.08 -7.67
CA VAL A 372 8.25 32.43 -6.77
C VAL A 372 7.18 33.24 -7.50
N THR A 373 7.59 34.27 -8.23
CA THR A 373 6.66 35.12 -9.00
C THR A 373 5.93 34.31 -10.08
N SER A 374 6.64 33.46 -10.83
CA SER A 374 6.03 32.56 -11.84
C SER A 374 5.00 31.61 -11.22
N LYS A 375 5.28 31.06 -10.03
CA LYS A 375 4.36 30.19 -9.30
C LYS A 375 3.15 30.94 -8.76
N LEU A 376 3.31 32.20 -8.34
CA LEU A 376 2.21 33.06 -7.92
C LEU A 376 1.29 33.41 -9.10
N GLU A 377 1.85 33.77 -10.25
CA GLU A 377 1.08 33.99 -11.50
C GLU A 377 0.26 32.76 -11.88
N GLN A 378 0.87 31.57 -11.86
CA GLN A 378 0.19 30.32 -12.16
C GLN A 378 -0.89 29.97 -11.13
N HIS A 379 -0.63 30.19 -9.83
CA HIS A 379 -1.56 29.87 -8.75
C HIS A 379 -2.81 30.75 -8.77
N PHE A 380 -2.63 32.04 -9.03
CA PHE A 380 -3.72 33.02 -9.02
C PHE A 380 -4.31 33.32 -10.39
N GLY A 381 -3.72 32.79 -11.47
CA GLY A 381 -4.18 33.06 -12.84
C GLY A 381 -3.99 34.51 -13.27
N ILE A 382 -3.01 35.21 -12.68
CA ILE A 382 -2.69 36.62 -12.95
C ILE A 382 -1.39 36.74 -13.73
N LYS A 383 -1.12 37.94 -14.25
CA LYS A 383 0.18 38.31 -14.82
C LYS A 383 0.72 39.54 -14.10
N LEU A 384 1.93 39.44 -13.56
CA LEU A 384 2.59 40.52 -12.84
C LEU A 384 3.43 41.37 -13.80
N PRO A 385 3.41 42.72 -13.69
CA PRO A 385 4.24 43.57 -14.52
C PRO A 385 5.74 43.40 -14.23
N GLU A 386 6.56 43.11 -15.24
CA GLU A 386 8.01 42.84 -15.08
C GLU A 386 8.75 43.97 -14.36
N GLU A 387 8.44 45.24 -14.68
CA GLU A 387 9.05 46.41 -14.02
C GLU A 387 8.71 46.46 -12.52
N SER A 388 7.46 46.19 -12.15
CA SER A 388 7.01 46.18 -10.75
C SER A 388 7.52 44.97 -9.97
N THR A 389 7.71 43.82 -10.63
CA THR A 389 8.33 42.64 -9.99
C THR A 389 9.80 42.87 -9.67
N ALA A 390 10.52 43.63 -10.49
CA ALA A 390 11.92 43.97 -10.26
C ALA A 390 12.11 44.95 -9.08
N GLU A 391 11.08 45.76 -8.79
CA GLU A 391 11.06 46.71 -7.66
C GLU A 391 10.58 46.07 -6.34
N ALA A 392 9.91 44.92 -6.40
CA ALA A 392 9.41 44.20 -5.23
C ALA A 392 10.53 43.37 -4.56
N THR A 393 11.43 44.04 -3.85
CA THR A 393 12.63 43.42 -3.24
C THR A 393 12.40 42.87 -1.82
N THR A 394 11.22 43.08 -1.23
CA THR A 394 10.84 42.59 0.11
C THR A 394 9.61 41.67 0.05
N PRO A 395 9.39 40.78 1.03
CA PRO A 395 8.16 39.97 1.11
C PRO A 395 6.89 40.83 1.13
N ARG A 396 6.88 41.97 1.83
CA ARG A 396 5.75 42.91 1.81
C ARG A 396 5.53 43.48 0.41
N GLY A 397 6.60 43.86 -0.29
CA GLY A 397 6.51 44.37 -1.67
C GLY A 397 5.89 43.36 -2.64
N LEU A 398 6.25 42.08 -2.53
CA LEU A 398 5.63 41.01 -3.32
C LEU A 398 4.16 40.79 -2.96
N LEU A 399 3.83 40.81 -1.66
CA LEU A 399 2.46 40.66 -1.17
C LEU A 399 1.55 41.79 -1.68
N ASP A 400 2.01 43.04 -1.55
CA ASP A 400 1.30 44.23 -2.00
C ASP A 400 1.12 44.24 -3.54
N LEU A 401 2.15 43.84 -4.28
CA LEU A 401 2.10 43.75 -5.74
C LEU A 401 1.04 42.75 -6.21
N VAL A 402 1.05 41.53 -5.66
CA VAL A 402 0.10 40.49 -6.03
C VAL A 402 -1.33 40.88 -5.63
N ASN A 403 -1.50 41.41 -4.41
CA ASN A 403 -2.82 41.84 -3.93
C ASN A 403 -3.37 43.04 -4.71
N GLY A 404 -2.51 43.96 -5.15
CA GLY A 404 -2.90 45.05 -6.03
C GLY A 404 -3.41 44.57 -7.39
N VAL A 405 -2.76 43.57 -7.98
CA VAL A 405 -3.21 42.95 -9.25
C VAL A 405 -4.49 42.16 -9.06
N LEU A 406 -4.62 41.41 -7.96
CA LEU A 406 -5.83 40.66 -7.62
C LEU A 406 -7.04 41.56 -7.40
N ALA A 407 -6.85 42.69 -6.72
CA ALA A 407 -7.89 43.70 -6.52
C ALA A 407 -8.33 44.40 -7.83
N THR A 408 -7.48 44.42 -8.85
CA THR A 408 -7.78 44.99 -10.17
C THR A 408 -8.35 43.95 -11.15
N SER A 409 -8.11 42.67 -10.89
CA SER A 409 -8.56 41.54 -11.72
C SER A 409 -9.88 40.92 -11.24
N ALA A 410 -10.34 41.30 -10.05
CA ALA A 410 -11.68 41.05 -9.51
C ALA A 410 -12.68 42.10 -10.02
#